data_AF-E7FRJ3-F1
#
_entry.id   AF-E7FRJ3-F1
#
_cell.length_a   1.000
_cell.length_b   1.000
_cell.length_c   1.000
_cell.angle_alpha   90.00
_cell.angle_beta   90.00
_cell.angle_gamma   90.00
#
_symmetry.space_group_name_H-M   'P 1'
#
loop_
_entity.id
_entity.type
_entity.pdbx_description
1 polymer ?
#
loop_
_entity_poly.entity_id
_entity_poly.type
_entity_poly.pdbx_seq_one_letter_code
_entity_poly.pdbx_strand_id
1 'polypeptide(L)' 'MNKFLSTSAIPKAVIGKVPNVAIIVLSGSNGGYVELIAGEAYRKQREFLINSGADLELVKKEAGLYIYKLR' A
#
# COMPACT_ATOMS: atom_id res chain seq x y z
N MET A 1 13.58 4.19 -4.96
CA MET A 1 13.49 3.72 -3.57
C MET A 1 13.74 2.21 -3.59
N ASN A 2 14.83 1.70 -3.01
CA ASN A 2 15.25 0.29 -3.15
C ASN A 2 14.66 -0.64 -2.07
N LYS A 3 13.48 -0.30 -1.52
CA LYS A 3 12.80 -1.07 -0.49
C LYS A 3 11.38 -1.36 -0.93
N PHE A 4 10.80 -2.45 -0.45
CA PHE A 4 9.37 -2.71 -0.58
C PHE A 4 8.55 -1.62 0.12
N LEU A 5 7.36 -1.37 -0.38
CA LEU A 5 6.35 -0.56 0.30
C LEU A 5 5.31 -1.50 0.89
N SER A 6 5.29 -1.60 2.21
CA SER A 6 4.23 -2.27 2.96
C SER A 6 3.05 -1.31 3.10
N THR A 7 1.88 -1.75 2.64
CA THR A 7 0.64 -0.99 2.64
C THR A 7 -0.50 -1.85 3.15
N SER A 8 -1.65 -1.25 3.43
CA SER A 8 -2.86 -1.99 3.76
C SER A 8 -3.92 -1.79 2.69
N ALA A 9 -4.62 -2.88 2.35
CA ALA A 9 -5.78 -2.83 1.48
C ALA A 9 -6.98 -2.12 2.12
N ILE A 10 -6.97 -1.88 3.44
CA ILE A 10 -8.05 -1.16 4.14
C ILE A 10 -7.52 -0.03 5.04
N PRO A 11 -8.20 1.13 5.09
CA PRO A 11 -7.79 2.29 5.91
C PRO A 11 -7.60 1.97 7.40
N LYS A 12 -8.46 1.11 7.96
CA LYS A 12 -8.49 0.78 9.41
C LYS A 12 -7.32 -0.08 9.87
N ALA A 13 -6.62 -0.72 8.94
CA ALA A 13 -5.54 -1.65 9.21
C ALA A 13 -4.15 -1.07 8.91
N VAL A 14 -4.09 0.20 8.48
CA VAL A 14 -2.86 0.98 8.37
C VAL A 14 -2.28 1.25 9.76
N ILE A 15 -0.95 1.22 9.86
CA ILE A 15 -0.23 1.57 11.09
C ILE A 15 -0.63 2.97 11.56
N GLY A 16 -0.95 3.11 12.84
CA GLY A 16 -1.42 4.39 13.42
C GLY A 16 -2.87 4.75 13.08
N LYS A 17 -3.56 4.01 12.19
CA LYS A 17 -4.98 4.20 11.82
C LYS A 17 -5.35 5.59 11.28
N VAL A 18 -4.37 6.36 10.81
CA VAL A 18 -4.56 7.68 10.20
C VAL A 18 -3.92 7.68 8.81
N PRO A 19 -4.56 7.05 7.80
CA PRO A 19 -4.01 7.02 6.45
C PRO A 19 -4.10 8.41 5.80
N ASN A 20 -2.99 8.89 5.27
CA ASN A 20 -2.88 10.12 4.48
C ASN A 20 -2.38 9.86 3.05
N VAL A 21 -2.23 8.59 2.68
CA VAL A 21 -1.81 8.14 1.35
C VAL A 21 -2.78 7.06 0.87
N ALA A 22 -3.24 7.18 -0.37
CA ALA A 22 -3.97 6.15 -1.10
C ALA A 22 -3.19 5.78 -2.36
N ILE A 23 -3.09 4.49 -2.66
CA ILE A 23 -2.38 3.99 -3.84
C ILE A 23 -3.36 3.18 -4.68
N ILE A 24 -3.58 3.60 -5.91
CA ILE A 24 -4.36 2.86 -6.91
C ILE A 24 -3.42 1.84 -7.53
N VAL A 25 -3.71 0.56 -7.27
CA VAL A 25 -2.96 -0.58 -7.83
C VAL A 25 -3.81 -1.20 -8.94
N LEU A 26 -3.26 -1.26 -10.16
CA LEU A 26 -3.95 -1.88 -11.29
C LEU A 26 -3.76 -3.40 -11.27
N SER A 27 -4.68 -4.12 -11.93
CA SER A 27 -4.49 -5.55 -12.17
C SER A 27 -3.22 -5.80 -12.97
N GLY A 28 -2.43 -6.79 -12.58
CA GLY A 28 -1.14 -7.11 -13.20
C GLY A 28 0.03 -6.23 -12.76
N SER A 29 -0.19 -5.24 -11.87
CA SER A 29 0.91 -4.48 -11.26
C SER A 29 1.79 -5.36 -10.37
N ASN A 30 3.04 -4.94 -10.18
CA ASN A 30 4.06 -5.72 -9.49
C ASN A 30 3.97 -5.53 -7.96
N GLY A 31 3.01 -6.23 -7.35
CA GLY A 31 2.76 -6.27 -5.92
C GLY A 31 1.82 -7.41 -5.55
N GLY A 32 1.68 -7.70 -4.27
CA GLY A 32 0.90 -8.85 -3.83
C GLY A 32 0.32 -8.71 -2.44
N TYR A 33 -0.81 -9.39 -2.23
CA TYR A 33 -1.41 -9.55 -0.92
C TYR A 33 -0.64 -10.63 -0.14
N VAL A 34 -0.01 -10.25 0.97
CA VAL A 34 0.94 -11.12 1.69
C VAL A 34 0.40 -11.64 3.02
N GLU A 35 -0.87 -11.38 3.33
CA GLU A 35 -1.44 -11.74 4.63
C GLU A 35 -1.37 -13.24 4.97
N LEU A 36 -1.45 -14.10 3.95
CA LEU A 36 -1.42 -15.56 4.15
C LEU A 36 -0.05 -16.08 4.60
N ILE A 37 1.02 -15.37 4.26
CA ILE A 37 2.40 -15.71 4.64
C ILE A 37 2.90 -14.87 5.80
N ALA A 38 2.15 -13.84 6.21
CA ALA A 38 2.46 -13.01 7.35
C ALA A 38 2.25 -13.80 8.65
N GLY A 39 3.15 -13.59 9.63
CA GLY A 39 2.99 -14.17 10.98
C GLY A 39 1.65 -13.76 11.62
N GLU A 40 1.14 -14.55 12.56
CA GLU A 40 -0.21 -14.36 13.12
C GLU A 40 -0.49 -12.94 13.65
N ALA A 41 0.53 -12.27 14.17
CA ALA A 41 0.44 -10.89 14.65
C ALA A 41 0.02 -9.87 13.55
N TYR A 42 0.22 -10.21 12.28
CA TYR A 42 0.04 -9.33 11.13
C TYR A 42 -1.15 -9.71 10.24
N ARG A 43 -1.81 -10.85 10.50
CA ARG A 43 -2.99 -11.37 9.74
C ARG A 43 -4.26 -10.50 9.77
N LYS A 44 -4.23 -9.37 10.47
CA LYS A 44 -5.34 -8.40 10.51
C LYS A 44 -4.96 -7.07 9.86
N GLN A 45 -3.73 -6.94 9.37
CA GLN A 45 -3.24 -5.73 8.73
C GLN A 45 -3.68 -5.64 7.26
N ARG A 46 -4.22 -6.73 6.68
CA ARG A 46 -4.63 -6.77 5.26
C ARG A 46 -3.51 -6.28 4.36
N GLU A 47 -2.30 -6.77 4.61
CA GLU A 47 -1.08 -6.23 4.03
C GLU A 47 -1.01 -6.51 2.53
N PHE A 48 -0.74 -5.44 1.78
CA PHE A 48 -0.37 -5.48 0.38
C PHE A 48 1.04 -4.93 0.22
N LEU A 49 1.93 -5.75 -0.33
CA LEU A 49 3.33 -5.42 -0.53
C LEU A 49 3.57 -5.01 -1.98
N ILE A 50 4.13 -3.82 -2.17
CA ILE A 50 4.54 -3.31 -3.49
C ILE A 50 6.06 -3.49 -3.62
N ASN A 51 6.51 -3.96 -4.79
CA ASN A 51 7.92 -4.26 -5.04
C ASN A 51 8.84 -3.05 -4.88
N SER A 52 10.11 -3.32 -4.57
CA SER A 52 11.15 -2.29 -4.62
C SER A 52 11.31 -1.75 -6.03
N GLY A 53 11.67 -0.46 -6.14
CA GLY A 53 11.79 0.20 -7.44
C GLY A 53 10.46 0.50 -8.14
N ALA A 54 9.32 0.23 -7.50
CA ALA A 54 8.01 0.62 -8.00
C ALA A 54 7.93 2.13 -8.32
N ASP A 55 7.30 2.43 -9.46
CA ASP A 55 7.02 3.79 -9.88
C ASP A 55 5.64 4.23 -9.38
N LEU A 56 5.62 5.27 -8.57
CA LEU A 56 4.40 5.86 -8.01
C LEU A 56 4.18 7.23 -8.63
N GLU A 57 3.18 7.32 -9.48
CA GLU A 57 2.75 8.58 -10.07
C GLU A 57 1.78 9.29 -9.11
N LEU A 58 2.10 10.53 -8.71
CA LEU A 58 1.16 11.35 -7.94
C LEU A 58 0.01 11.80 -8.87
N VAL A 59 -1.22 11.40 -8.53
CA VAL A 59 -2.43 11.73 -9.30
C VAL A 59 -3.11 12.97 -8.74
N LYS A 60 -3.27 13.06 -7.42
CA LYS A 60 -3.98 14.16 -6.77
C LYS A 60 -3.48 14.39 -5.35
N LYS A 61 -3.56 15.64 -4.90
CA LYS A 61 -3.46 16.04 -3.49
C LYS A 61 -4.71 16.83 -3.10
N GLU A 62 -5.41 16.40 -2.06
CA GLU A 62 -6.64 17.04 -1.61
C GLU A 62 -6.78 16.91 -0.09
N ALA A 63 -6.99 18.03 0.61
CA ALA A 63 -7.20 18.05 2.07
C ALA A 63 -6.18 17.22 2.89
N GLY A 64 -4.91 17.17 2.46
CA GLY A 64 -3.85 16.40 3.13
C GLY A 64 -3.76 14.92 2.75
N LEU A 65 -4.68 14.41 1.93
CA LEU A 65 -4.62 13.10 1.30
C LEU A 65 -3.80 13.16 0.01
N TYR A 66 -2.84 12.25 -0.14
CA TYR A 66 -2.07 12.05 -1.36
C TYR A 66 -2.55 10.79 -2.08
N ILE A 67 -2.92 10.92 -3.34
CA ILE A 67 -3.38 9.81 -4.17
C ILE A 67 -2.32 9.53 -5.21
N TYR A 68 -1.79 8.31 -5.18
CA TYR A 68 -0.82 7.80 -6.14
C TYR A 68 -1.42 6.70 -7.01
N LYS A 69 -0.82 6.47 -8.16
CA LYS A 69 -1.07 5.32 -9.02
C LYS A 69 0.23 4.53 -9.17
N LEU A 70 0.16 3.22 -8.98
CA LEU A 70 1.27 2.30 -9.25
C LEU A 70 1.34 2.03 -10.76
N ARG A 71 2.52 2.26 -11.35
CA ARG A 71 2.82 1.97 -12.77
C ARG A 71 3.59 0.67 -12.94
#